data_AF-A0A511J459-F1
#
_entry.id   AF-A0A511J459-F1
#
_cell.length_a   1.000
_cell.length_b   1.000
_cell.length_c   1.000
_cell.angle_alpha   90.00
_cell.angle_beta   90.00
_cell.angle_gamma   90.00
#
_symmetry.space_group_name_H-M   'P 1'
#
loop_
_entity.id
_entity.type
_entity.pdbx_description
1 polymer ?
#
loop_
_entity_poly.entity_id
_entity_poly.type
_entity_poly.pdbx_seq_one_letter_code
_entity_poly.pdbx_strand_id
1 'polypeptide(L)'
;MNQGKKIVVLGGGEAGQMFLYHFKKYRKNEGQIIGFFDDNINEIKIEGEEIPYLGKLANFKDTLPFLKVDRIILSIPSMNHKKKQMIIDVCAELEIETFTLPDIHTILTKGTNPLTERPISYADLLDRQEKKMDVKKMSRFFKGKTILISGVGGSIGSEIVRQINRCGPSRLILLGHGENSIFNIHKEIQSLSNCQVFPVIADIKDKERLLEVFEKYQPDIVYHAAAHKHVPLMEENIREAIKNNILGTKNIAEASEETGVKKFILVSTDKTVHPTSVMGMTKKIAEWIVQAKNTDFSSTIFSVVRFGNVLGSRGSAIPLFWKQITYGQEITITHPEMERYFMTIPEASQLVIEASFLANGGEIFVLKMGEPQKITDVVKKLIRLAGIQPENMKITYTGLRPGEKLQESLFEEQEQTQLVEKDNFYVGKASIPTDIKQIDEWIDKSQLLDEIKLKDYLKQFINHGTGERKNYVRN
;
A
#
# COMPACT_ATOMS: atom_id res chain seq x y z
N MET A 1 -13.88 16.27 41.20
CA MET A 1 -14.34 16.76 39.88
C MET A 1 -13.38 16.18 38.86
N ASN A 2 -13.85 15.35 37.92
CA ASN A 2 -13.01 14.89 36.81
C ASN A 2 -12.62 16.12 35.99
N GLN A 3 -11.37 16.58 36.09
CA GLN A 3 -10.83 17.54 35.13
C GLN A 3 -10.67 16.77 33.82
N GLY A 4 -11.56 17.02 32.85
CA GLY A 4 -11.46 16.44 31.51
C GLY A 4 -10.14 16.83 30.83
N LYS A 5 -9.73 16.07 29.80
CA LYS A 5 -8.49 16.32 29.06
C LYS A 5 -8.43 17.77 28.53
N LYS A 6 -7.30 18.45 28.70
CA LYS A 6 -7.03 19.79 28.15
C LYS A 6 -6.65 19.69 26.68
N ILE A 7 -7.43 20.37 25.84
CA ILE A 7 -7.35 20.27 24.39
C ILE A 7 -6.92 21.61 23.79
N VAL A 8 -5.89 21.58 22.96
CA VAL A 8 -5.48 22.72 22.11
C VAL A 8 -5.79 22.39 20.66
N VAL A 9 -6.27 23.39 19.91
CA VAL A 9 -6.48 23.26 18.46
C VAL A 9 -5.38 24.01 17.70
N LEU A 10 -4.70 23.34 16.78
CA LEU A 10 -3.76 23.98 15.84
C LEU A 10 -4.50 24.20 14.52
N GLY A 11 -4.80 25.47 14.22
CA GLY A 11 -5.70 25.92 13.15
C GLY A 11 -7.03 26.47 13.68
N GLY A 12 -7.28 27.74 13.40
CA GLY A 12 -8.50 28.49 13.60
C GLY A 12 -9.29 28.75 12.31
N GLY A 13 -8.89 28.14 11.19
CA GLY A 13 -9.64 28.16 9.93
C GLY A 13 -10.97 27.39 10.00
N GLU A 14 -11.65 27.23 8.86
CA GLU A 14 -12.99 26.64 8.77
C GLU A 14 -13.11 25.27 9.45
N ALA A 15 -12.12 24.38 9.28
CA ALA A 15 -12.15 23.04 9.84
C ALA A 15 -12.00 23.07 11.38
N GLY A 16 -11.13 23.95 11.88
CA GLY A 16 -10.95 24.19 13.31
C GLY A 16 -12.20 24.76 13.95
N GLN A 17 -12.80 25.79 13.35
CA GLN A 17 -14.04 26.39 13.85
C GLN A 17 -15.20 25.40 13.89
N MET A 18 -15.35 24.58 12.84
CA MET A 18 -16.38 23.54 12.81
C MET A 18 -16.16 22.51 13.93
N PHE A 19 -14.92 22.06 14.15
CA PHE A 19 -14.62 21.18 15.27
C PHE A 19 -14.92 21.84 16.62
N LEU A 20 -14.46 23.07 16.84
CA LEU A 20 -14.71 23.83 18.06
C LEU A 20 -16.22 23.95 18.36
N TYR A 21 -17.02 24.25 17.33
CA TYR A 21 -18.49 24.32 17.42
C TYR A 21 -19.10 22.99 17.87
N HIS A 22 -18.82 21.91 17.13
CA HIS A 22 -19.40 20.61 17.42
C HIS A 22 -18.88 20.04 18.75
N PHE A 23 -17.62 20.29 19.11
CA PHE A 23 -17.03 19.75 20.32
C PHE A 23 -17.68 20.38 21.55
N LYS A 24 -17.84 21.71 21.57
CA LYS A 24 -18.57 22.39 22.65
C LYS A 24 -20.02 21.92 22.74
N LYS A 25 -20.70 21.77 21.61
CA LYS A 25 -22.13 21.44 21.57
C LYS A 25 -22.43 19.99 21.95
N TYR A 26 -21.58 19.05 21.56
CA TYR A 26 -21.87 17.60 21.65
C TYR A 26 -20.87 16.80 22.50
N ARG A 27 -19.67 17.33 22.77
CA ARG A 27 -18.57 16.62 23.45
C ARG A 27 -17.95 17.37 24.63
N LYS A 28 -18.65 18.37 25.19
CA LYS A 28 -18.15 19.17 26.34
C LYS A 28 -17.70 18.33 27.54
N ASN A 29 -18.25 17.12 27.70
CA ASN A 29 -17.90 16.21 28.80
C ASN A 29 -16.62 15.38 28.52
N GLU A 30 -16.09 15.38 27.29
CA GLU A 30 -14.90 14.62 26.90
C GLU A 30 -13.59 15.38 27.17
N GLY A 31 -13.64 16.70 27.38
CA GLY A 31 -12.46 17.52 27.65
C GLY A 31 -12.76 19.02 27.66
N GLN A 32 -11.74 19.81 28.00
CA GLN A 32 -11.79 21.27 28.01
C GLN A 32 -10.91 21.85 26.91
N ILE A 33 -11.50 22.67 26.03
CA ILE A 33 -10.73 23.44 25.05
C ILE A 33 -10.08 24.63 25.77
N ILE A 34 -8.76 24.68 25.78
CA ILE A 34 -7.99 25.72 26.48
C ILE A 34 -7.49 26.83 25.55
N GLY A 35 -7.55 26.61 24.23
CA GLY A 35 -7.30 27.65 23.24
C GLY A 35 -6.88 27.09 21.87
N PHE A 36 -6.52 28.00 20.97
CA PHE A 36 -6.09 27.66 19.61
C PHE A 36 -4.87 28.46 19.17
N PHE A 37 -4.08 27.89 18.25
CA PHE A 37 -3.01 28.58 17.52
C PHE A 37 -3.39 28.72 16.04
N ASP A 38 -3.16 29.88 15.44
CA ASP A 38 -3.32 30.10 13.99
C ASP A 38 -2.38 31.22 13.53
N ASP A 39 -1.94 31.18 12.27
CA ASP A 39 -1.13 32.25 11.68
C ASP A 39 -1.97 33.49 11.33
N ASN A 40 -3.28 33.31 11.09
CA ASN A 40 -4.27 34.34 10.88
C ASN A 40 -5.06 34.60 12.16
N ILE A 41 -4.98 35.83 12.67
CA ILE A 41 -5.67 36.25 13.89
C ILE A 41 -7.12 36.56 13.51
N ASN A 42 -7.99 35.56 13.66
CA ASN A 42 -9.45 35.74 13.63
C ASN A 42 -10.00 35.41 15.02
N GLU A 43 -10.86 36.28 15.55
CA GLU A 43 -11.62 35.96 16.77
C GLU A 43 -12.52 34.75 16.50
N ILE A 44 -12.43 33.72 17.34
CA ILE A 44 -13.31 32.56 17.28
C ILE A 44 -14.25 32.59 18.48
N LYS A 45 -15.54 32.79 18.21
CA LYS A 45 -16.62 32.74 19.21
C LYS A 45 -17.54 31.57 18.91
N ILE A 46 -17.73 30.70 19.89
CA ILE A 46 -18.63 29.54 19.80
C ILE A 46 -19.66 29.66 20.92
N GLU A 47 -20.93 29.71 20.55
CA GLU A 47 -22.06 29.88 21.49
C GLU A 47 -21.92 31.12 22.39
N GLY A 48 -21.30 32.19 21.88
CA GLY A 48 -21.10 33.45 22.61
C GLY A 48 -19.86 33.48 23.52
N GLU A 49 -19.16 32.35 23.69
CA GLU A 49 -17.90 32.27 24.43
C GLU A 49 -16.70 32.38 23.47
N GLU A 50 -15.75 33.25 23.81
CA GLU A 50 -14.49 33.39 23.08
C GLU A 50 -13.56 32.21 23.37
N ILE A 51 -12.98 31.62 22.32
CA ILE A 51 -11.92 30.62 22.47
C ILE A 51 -10.58 31.37 22.56
N PRO A 52 -9.75 31.14 23.60
CA PRO A 52 -8.49 31.85 23.75
C PRO A 52 -7.55 31.64 22.56
N TYR A 53 -7.05 32.73 21.99
CA TYR A 53 -5.95 32.69 21.03
C TYR A 53 -4.61 32.58 21.78
N LEU A 54 -3.90 31.48 21.56
CA LEU A 54 -2.65 31.14 22.25
C LEU A 54 -1.41 31.63 21.50
N GLY A 55 -1.55 32.04 20.23
CA GLY A 55 -0.46 32.59 19.42
C GLY A 55 -0.40 32.01 18.01
N LYS A 56 0.67 32.37 17.29
CA LYS A 56 0.95 31.85 15.94
C LYS A 56 1.39 30.39 15.99
N LEU A 57 1.23 29.68 14.88
CA LEU A 57 1.69 28.28 14.77
C LEU A 57 3.21 28.15 14.95
N ALA A 58 3.99 29.21 14.72
CA ALA A 58 5.42 29.19 14.97
C ALA A 58 5.78 29.13 16.48
N ASN A 59 4.88 29.58 17.36
CA ASN A 59 5.17 29.80 18.78
C ASN A 59 4.63 28.68 19.69
N PHE A 60 3.89 27.71 19.12
CA PHE A 60 3.25 26.65 19.88
C PHE A 60 4.26 25.81 20.67
N LYS A 61 5.46 25.52 20.11
CA LYS A 61 6.52 24.73 20.78
C LYS A 61 6.93 25.35 22.12
N ASP A 62 7.08 26.67 22.14
CA ASP A 62 7.51 27.39 23.34
C ASP A 62 6.37 27.57 24.35
N THR A 63 5.11 27.52 23.89
CA THR A 63 3.94 27.85 24.70
C THR A 63 3.33 26.61 25.36
N LEU A 64 3.30 25.47 24.65
CA LEU A 64 2.68 24.22 25.12
C LEU A 64 3.21 23.69 26.47
N PRO A 65 4.53 23.74 26.79
CA PRO A 65 5.05 23.23 28.06
C PRO A 65 4.42 23.87 29.30
N PHE A 66 3.95 25.12 29.18
CA PHE A 66 3.37 25.88 30.29
C PHE A 66 1.87 25.61 30.49
N LEU A 67 1.19 24.98 29.52
CA LEU A 67 -0.27 24.86 29.49
C LEU A 67 -0.81 23.54 30.04
N LYS A 68 0.06 22.54 30.28
CA LYS A 68 -0.31 21.16 30.68
C LYS A 68 -1.37 20.59 29.73
N VAL A 69 -1.05 20.53 28.44
CA VAL A 69 -1.96 20.08 27.39
C VAL A 69 -1.96 18.56 27.32
N ASP A 70 -3.12 17.93 27.32
CA ASP A 70 -3.24 16.48 27.20
C ASP A 70 -3.44 16.04 25.74
N ARG A 71 -4.05 16.91 24.92
CA ARG A 71 -4.41 16.59 23.53
C ARG A 71 -4.27 17.79 22.60
N ILE A 72 -3.75 17.55 21.40
CA ILE A 72 -3.72 18.50 20.29
C ILE A 72 -4.57 18.01 19.13
N ILE A 73 -5.40 18.91 18.60
CA ILE A 73 -6.18 18.70 17.39
C ILE A 73 -5.57 19.53 16.26
N LEU A 74 -4.89 18.87 15.33
CA LEU A 74 -4.42 19.47 14.09
C LEU A 74 -5.60 19.63 13.13
N SER A 75 -6.05 20.85 12.96
CA SER A 75 -7.21 21.23 12.15
C SER A 75 -6.85 21.91 10.83
N ILE A 76 -5.60 21.72 10.38
CA ILE A 76 -5.10 22.22 9.09
C ILE A 76 -4.79 21.01 8.20
N PRO A 77 -5.82 20.31 7.68
CA PRO A 77 -5.62 19.09 6.89
C PRO A 77 -4.86 19.33 5.57
N SER A 78 -4.80 20.58 5.10
CA SER A 78 -4.02 21.02 3.93
C SER A 78 -2.56 21.36 4.25
N MET A 79 -2.12 21.26 5.50
CA MET A 79 -0.76 21.63 5.90
C MET A 79 0.28 20.76 5.17
N ASN A 80 1.38 21.39 4.76
CA ASN A 80 2.48 20.65 4.16
C ASN A 80 3.12 19.65 5.15
N HIS A 81 3.66 18.57 4.60
CA HIS A 81 4.19 17.45 5.39
C HIS A 81 5.30 17.87 6.37
N LYS A 82 6.25 18.71 5.93
CA LYS A 82 7.39 19.14 6.74
C LYS A 82 6.96 19.88 8.02
N LYS A 83 5.98 20.80 7.91
CA LYS A 83 5.41 21.49 9.07
C LYS A 83 4.57 20.55 9.94
N LYS A 84 3.81 19.65 9.32
CA LYS A 84 3.01 18.65 10.04
C LYS A 84 3.90 17.72 10.87
N GLN A 85 4.97 17.19 10.29
CA GLN A 85 5.95 16.36 10.98
C GLN A 85 6.63 17.11 12.12
N MET A 86 7.04 18.37 11.91
CA MET A 86 7.60 19.20 12.97
C MET A 86 6.63 19.35 14.16
N ILE A 87 5.34 19.56 13.90
CA ILE A 87 4.31 19.63 14.95
C ILE A 87 4.21 18.30 15.68
N ILE A 88 4.16 17.20 14.94
CA ILE A 88 4.08 15.85 15.50
C ILE A 88 5.29 15.57 16.41
N ASP A 89 6.50 15.87 15.94
CA ASP A 89 7.74 15.65 16.68
C ASP A 89 7.74 16.45 18.00
N VAL A 90 7.31 17.72 17.95
CA VAL A 90 7.19 18.56 19.15
C VAL A 90 6.13 18.03 20.12
N CYS A 91 4.97 17.60 19.62
CA CYS A 91 3.92 17.06 20.47
C CYS A 91 4.37 15.75 21.11
N ALA A 92 5.11 14.92 20.37
CA ALA A 92 5.72 13.70 20.88
C ALA A 92 6.80 13.98 21.93
N GLU A 93 7.71 14.94 21.71
CA GLU A 93 8.69 15.43 22.70
C GLU A 93 8.04 15.83 24.02
N LEU A 94 6.82 16.37 23.96
CA LEU A 94 6.05 16.85 25.10
C LEU A 94 5.02 15.83 25.63
N GLU A 95 4.99 14.60 25.10
CA GLU A 95 4.07 13.53 25.49
C GLU A 95 2.57 13.89 25.32
N ILE A 96 2.24 14.67 24.28
CA ILE A 96 0.87 15.15 24.00
C ILE A 96 0.21 14.29 22.92
N GLU A 97 -1.00 13.77 23.20
CA GLU A 97 -1.77 13.01 22.20
C GLU A 97 -2.15 13.91 21.01
N THR A 98 -1.80 13.51 19.79
CA THR A 98 -2.06 14.33 18.59
C THR A 98 -3.04 13.67 17.63
N PHE A 99 -4.10 14.39 17.28
CA PHE A 99 -5.14 13.95 16.35
C PHE A 99 -5.24 14.91 15.17
N THR A 100 -5.69 14.41 14.02
CA THR A 100 -6.01 15.23 12.86
C THR A 100 -7.50 15.18 12.55
N LEU A 101 -8.02 16.29 12.03
CA LEU A 101 -9.38 16.34 11.48
C LEU A 101 -9.41 15.87 10.02
N PRO A 102 -10.56 15.35 9.54
CA PRO A 102 -10.77 15.13 8.12
C PRO A 102 -10.84 16.47 7.37
N ASP A 103 -10.52 16.44 6.08
CA ASP A 103 -10.74 17.57 5.19
C ASP A 103 -12.25 17.92 5.08
N ILE A 104 -12.56 19.21 4.95
CA ILE A 104 -13.93 19.74 4.83
C ILE A 104 -14.66 19.12 3.65
N HIS A 105 -14.01 18.96 2.50
CA HIS A 105 -14.65 18.36 1.34
C HIS A 105 -15.09 16.92 1.66
N THR A 106 -14.29 16.17 2.43
CA THR A 106 -14.64 14.82 2.90
C THR A 106 -15.85 14.83 3.84
N ILE A 107 -15.93 15.80 4.75
CA ILE A 107 -17.06 15.96 5.68
C ILE A 107 -18.35 16.24 4.90
N LEU A 108 -18.31 17.19 3.96
CA LEU A 108 -19.46 17.60 3.16
C LEU A 108 -19.92 16.53 2.17
N THR A 109 -18.99 15.84 1.49
CA THR A 109 -19.34 14.89 0.43
C THR A 109 -19.63 13.48 0.91
N LYS A 110 -19.09 13.06 2.06
CA LYS A 110 -19.27 11.71 2.59
C LYS A 110 -20.10 11.64 3.86
N GLY A 111 -20.72 12.75 4.28
CA GLY A 111 -21.48 12.84 5.54
C GLY A 111 -20.66 12.43 6.76
N THR A 112 -19.33 12.63 6.72
CA THR A 112 -18.44 12.22 7.81
C THR A 112 -18.64 13.17 8.98
N ASN A 113 -18.77 12.63 10.20
CA ASN A 113 -18.96 13.46 11.39
C ASN A 113 -17.75 14.41 11.56
N PRO A 114 -17.94 15.74 11.65
CA PRO A 114 -16.87 16.72 11.88
C PRO A 114 -16.00 16.45 13.13
N LEU A 115 -16.56 15.72 14.09
CA LEU A 115 -15.89 15.28 15.33
C LEU A 115 -15.06 13.99 15.16
N THR A 116 -14.93 13.48 13.93
CA THR A 116 -14.12 12.29 13.67
C THR A 116 -12.65 12.67 13.74
N GLU A 117 -12.15 12.81 14.96
CA GLU A 117 -10.73 12.84 15.28
C GLU A 117 -10.11 11.52 14.83
N ARG A 118 -9.02 11.60 14.09
CA ARG A 118 -8.25 10.42 13.70
C ARG A 118 -6.86 10.55 14.30
N PRO A 119 -6.32 9.48 14.90
CA PRO A 119 -4.89 9.42 15.14
C PRO A 119 -4.15 9.71 13.82
N ILE A 120 -2.98 10.32 13.93
CA ILE A 120 -2.11 10.55 12.77
C ILE A 120 -1.89 9.21 12.03
N SER A 121 -1.98 9.26 10.70
CA SER A 121 -1.96 8.06 9.86
C SER A 121 -0.52 7.60 9.61
N TYR A 122 -0.32 6.31 9.30
CA TYR A 122 0.97 5.81 8.81
C TYR A 122 1.48 6.60 7.59
N ALA A 123 0.56 7.12 6.76
CA ALA A 123 0.93 7.96 5.61
C ALA A 123 1.75 9.20 5.99
N ASP A 124 1.54 9.72 7.20
CA ASP A 124 2.26 10.87 7.74
C ASP A 124 3.69 10.51 8.22
N LEU A 125 4.12 9.25 8.07
CA LEU A 125 5.51 8.82 8.33
C LEU A 125 6.44 9.10 7.13
N LEU A 126 5.88 9.28 5.94
CA LEU A 126 6.66 9.40 4.71
C LEU A 126 6.94 10.86 4.39
N ASP A 127 8.21 11.19 4.22
CA ASP A 127 8.65 12.51 3.77
C ASP A 127 8.43 12.70 2.24
N ARG A 128 7.27 12.28 1.70
CA ARG A 128 6.88 12.42 0.29
C ARG A 128 5.45 12.90 0.12
N GLN A 129 5.18 13.65 -0.94
CA GLN A 129 3.83 14.06 -1.30
C GLN A 129 3.13 13.00 -2.14
N GLU A 130 1.92 12.61 -1.76
CA GLU A 130 1.06 11.75 -2.58
C GLU A 130 0.59 12.52 -3.83
N LYS A 131 0.89 12.00 -5.02
CA LYS A 131 0.29 12.52 -6.26
C LYS A 131 -1.15 12.02 -6.38
N LYS A 132 -2.08 12.91 -6.71
CA LYS A 132 -3.49 12.56 -6.92
C LYS A 132 -3.76 12.12 -8.35
N MET A 133 -4.48 11.02 -8.51
CA MET A 133 -4.99 10.52 -9.78
C MET A 133 -5.92 11.54 -10.45
N ASP A 134 -5.72 11.77 -11.75
CA ASP A 134 -6.65 12.54 -12.59
C ASP A 134 -7.91 11.71 -12.86
N VAL A 135 -8.90 11.88 -11.98
CA VAL A 135 -10.18 11.16 -12.04
C VAL A 135 -10.91 11.43 -13.36
N LYS A 136 -10.84 12.64 -13.93
CA LYS A 136 -11.55 12.95 -15.19
C LYS A 136 -10.96 12.16 -16.35
N LYS A 137 -9.64 12.11 -16.45
CA LYS A 137 -8.92 11.32 -17.45
C LYS A 137 -9.20 9.82 -17.28
N MET A 138 -9.11 9.32 -16.05
CA MET A 138 -9.37 7.91 -15.76
C MET A 138 -10.84 7.53 -15.97
N SER A 139 -11.80 8.41 -15.68
CA SER A 139 -13.20 8.16 -15.97
C SER A 139 -13.47 7.95 -17.45
N ARG A 140 -12.83 8.72 -18.33
CA ARG A 140 -12.93 8.49 -19.78
C ARG A 140 -12.33 7.14 -20.17
N PHE A 141 -11.22 6.75 -19.54
CA PHE A 141 -10.56 5.47 -19.80
C PHE A 141 -11.42 4.28 -19.36
N PHE A 142 -12.09 4.35 -18.21
CA PHE A 142 -12.90 3.25 -17.67
C PHE A 142 -14.35 3.23 -18.14
N LYS A 143 -14.85 4.32 -18.74
CA LYS A 143 -16.25 4.43 -19.17
C LYS A 143 -16.67 3.25 -20.04
N GLY A 144 -17.77 2.61 -19.67
CA GLY A 144 -18.37 1.50 -20.43
C GLY A 144 -17.63 0.16 -20.31
N LYS A 145 -16.51 0.09 -19.57
CA LYS A 145 -15.68 -1.12 -19.48
C LYS A 145 -16.09 -2.03 -18.32
N THR A 146 -15.85 -3.34 -18.50
CA THR A 146 -15.86 -4.34 -17.43
C THR A 146 -14.45 -4.52 -16.89
N ILE A 147 -14.26 -4.37 -15.59
CA ILE A 147 -12.94 -4.48 -14.95
C ILE A 147 -12.95 -5.65 -13.97
N LEU A 148 -11.99 -6.56 -14.11
CA LEU A 148 -11.77 -7.66 -13.18
C LEU A 148 -10.55 -7.36 -12.33
N ILE A 149 -10.70 -7.49 -11.01
CA ILE A 149 -9.59 -7.38 -10.07
C ILE A 149 -9.52 -8.69 -9.30
N SER A 150 -8.37 -9.36 -9.32
CA SER A 150 -8.11 -10.54 -8.48
C SER A 150 -7.34 -10.16 -7.23
N GLY A 151 -7.56 -10.90 -6.13
CA GLY A 151 -6.92 -10.61 -4.85
C GLY A 151 -7.54 -9.40 -4.13
N VAL A 152 -8.83 -9.15 -4.37
CA VAL A 152 -9.57 -8.00 -3.78
C VAL A 152 -9.64 -8.03 -2.24
N GLY A 153 -9.43 -9.18 -1.62
CA GLY A 153 -9.31 -9.30 -0.16
C GLY A 153 -7.98 -8.78 0.41
N GLY A 154 -7.01 -8.46 -0.45
CA GLY A 154 -5.71 -7.89 -0.09
C GLY A 154 -5.72 -6.37 -0.03
N SER A 155 -4.67 -5.78 0.55
CA SER A 155 -4.53 -4.34 0.69
C SER A 155 -4.51 -3.59 -0.65
N ILE A 156 -3.76 -4.08 -1.64
CA ILE A 156 -3.66 -3.43 -2.96
C ILE A 156 -4.91 -3.70 -3.79
N GLY A 157 -5.36 -4.96 -3.87
CA GLY A 157 -6.56 -5.32 -4.63
C GLY A 157 -7.80 -4.54 -4.18
N SER A 158 -8.07 -4.46 -2.87
CA SER A 158 -9.20 -3.67 -2.35
C SER A 158 -9.10 -2.18 -2.67
N GLU A 159 -7.90 -1.60 -2.61
CA GLU A 159 -7.72 -0.18 -2.92
C GLU A 159 -7.85 0.12 -4.42
N ILE A 160 -7.35 -0.75 -5.30
CA ILE A 160 -7.59 -0.65 -6.74
C ILE A 160 -9.09 -0.64 -7.02
N VAL A 161 -9.86 -1.52 -6.37
CA VAL A 161 -11.33 -1.55 -6.49
C VAL A 161 -11.93 -0.21 -6.07
N ARG A 162 -11.55 0.35 -4.91
CA ARG A 162 -12.06 1.64 -4.41
C ARG A 162 -11.77 2.77 -5.38
N GLN A 163 -10.59 2.79 -5.99
CA GLN A 163 -10.17 3.87 -6.88
C GLN A 163 -10.81 3.76 -8.26
N ILE A 164 -10.88 2.57 -8.84
CA ILE A 164 -11.56 2.34 -10.12
C ILE A 164 -13.07 2.62 -9.97
N ASN A 165 -13.69 2.26 -8.84
CA ASN A 165 -15.09 2.60 -8.57
C ASN A 165 -15.37 4.11 -8.71
N ARG A 166 -14.46 4.97 -8.24
CA ARG A 166 -14.58 6.43 -8.38
C ARG A 166 -14.47 6.92 -9.82
N CYS A 167 -13.86 6.13 -10.70
CA CYS A 167 -13.74 6.42 -12.12
C CYS A 167 -15.00 6.05 -12.91
N GLY A 168 -15.92 5.26 -12.35
CA GLY A 168 -17.21 4.92 -12.97
C GLY A 168 -17.12 3.95 -14.16
N PRO A 169 -16.60 2.72 -13.96
CA PRO A 169 -16.70 1.66 -14.97
C PRO A 169 -18.16 1.21 -15.14
N SER A 170 -18.43 0.35 -16.13
CA SER A 170 -19.75 -0.28 -16.27
C SER A 170 -19.96 -1.40 -15.25
N ARG A 171 -18.93 -2.24 -15.08
CA ARG A 171 -18.97 -3.44 -14.23
C ARG A 171 -17.64 -3.63 -13.50
N LEU A 172 -17.71 -4.01 -12.22
CA LEU A 172 -16.58 -4.41 -11.39
C LEU A 172 -16.73 -5.88 -10.98
N ILE A 173 -15.76 -6.71 -11.34
CA ILE A 173 -15.69 -8.12 -10.94
C ILE A 173 -14.66 -8.26 -9.83
N LEU A 174 -15.12 -8.62 -8.64
CA LEU A 174 -14.31 -8.73 -7.43
C LEU A 174 -13.93 -10.19 -7.20
N LEU A 175 -12.76 -10.59 -7.69
CA LEU A 175 -12.32 -11.99 -7.68
C LEU A 175 -11.40 -12.30 -6.49
N GLY A 176 -11.68 -13.38 -5.77
CA GLY A 176 -10.74 -13.99 -4.84
C GLY A 176 -11.28 -15.26 -4.18
N HIS A 177 -10.45 -15.89 -3.36
CA HIS A 177 -10.82 -17.13 -2.67
C HIS A 177 -11.38 -16.91 -1.25
N GLY A 178 -11.03 -15.79 -0.60
CA GLY A 178 -11.39 -15.51 0.79
C GLY A 178 -12.78 -14.87 0.93
N GLU A 179 -13.79 -15.69 1.18
CA GLU A 179 -15.21 -15.28 1.30
C GLU A 179 -15.42 -14.01 2.15
N ASN A 180 -14.99 -14.02 3.41
CA ASN A 180 -15.17 -12.88 4.32
C ASN A 180 -14.49 -11.60 3.81
N SER A 181 -13.32 -11.72 3.19
CA SER A 181 -12.61 -10.54 2.68
C SER A 181 -13.33 -9.96 1.47
N ILE A 182 -13.94 -10.81 0.64
CA ILE A 182 -14.72 -10.41 -0.54
C ILE A 182 -16.08 -9.83 -0.13
N PHE A 183 -16.76 -10.44 0.83
CA PHE A 183 -17.99 -9.92 1.40
C PHE A 183 -17.81 -8.48 1.90
N ASN A 184 -16.75 -8.22 2.67
CA ASN A 184 -16.48 -6.91 3.23
C ASN A 184 -16.26 -5.84 2.16
N ILE A 185 -15.39 -6.09 1.18
CA ILE A 185 -15.14 -5.12 0.09
C ILE A 185 -16.35 -4.97 -0.83
N HIS A 186 -17.10 -6.04 -1.08
CA HIS A 186 -18.32 -5.98 -1.87
C HIS A 186 -19.36 -5.06 -1.21
N LYS A 187 -19.63 -5.27 0.09
CA LYS A 187 -20.56 -4.44 0.87
C LYS A 187 -20.12 -2.98 0.91
N GLU A 188 -18.82 -2.74 1.11
CA GLU A 188 -18.22 -1.40 1.09
C GLU A 188 -18.52 -0.69 -0.24
N ILE A 189 -18.19 -1.34 -1.36
CA ILE A 189 -18.27 -0.72 -2.69
C ILE A 189 -19.71 -0.60 -3.16
N GLN A 190 -20.56 -1.59 -2.90
CA GLN A 190 -21.98 -1.56 -3.30
C GLN A 190 -22.72 -0.36 -2.72
N SER A 191 -22.36 0.09 -1.51
CA SER A 191 -22.94 1.29 -0.87
C SER A 191 -22.50 2.62 -1.50
N LEU A 192 -21.42 2.61 -2.29
CA LEU A 192 -20.78 3.81 -2.85
C LEU A 192 -20.79 3.85 -4.38
N SER A 193 -21.24 2.77 -5.02
CA SER A 193 -21.06 2.55 -6.45
C SER A 193 -22.29 2.94 -7.26
N ASN A 194 -22.03 3.52 -8.43
CA ASN A 194 -23.04 3.71 -9.48
C ASN A 194 -22.90 2.65 -10.60
N CYS A 195 -22.06 1.63 -10.42
CA CYS A 195 -21.84 0.56 -11.39
C CYS A 195 -22.29 -0.80 -10.86
N GLN A 196 -22.40 -1.80 -11.74
CA GLN A 196 -22.69 -3.16 -11.31
C GLN A 196 -21.46 -3.79 -10.67
N VAL A 197 -21.60 -4.35 -9.47
CA VAL A 197 -20.50 -4.99 -8.73
C VAL A 197 -20.83 -6.45 -8.54
N PHE A 198 -19.91 -7.33 -8.94
CA PHE A 198 -20.09 -8.79 -8.89
C PHE A 198 -19.01 -9.41 -8.00
N PRO A 199 -19.36 -9.94 -6.82
CA PRO A 199 -18.44 -10.73 -6.01
C PRO A 199 -18.28 -12.12 -6.62
N VAL A 200 -17.04 -12.55 -6.87
CA VAL A 200 -16.73 -13.86 -7.44
C VAL A 200 -15.78 -14.60 -6.51
N ILE A 201 -16.29 -15.68 -5.93
CA ILE A 201 -15.47 -16.63 -5.16
C ILE A 201 -14.85 -17.62 -6.14
N ALA A 202 -13.53 -17.54 -6.31
CA ALA A 202 -12.74 -18.43 -7.15
C ALA A 202 -11.27 -18.45 -6.66
N ASP A 203 -10.64 -19.62 -6.74
CA ASP A 203 -9.20 -19.75 -6.58
C ASP A 203 -8.53 -19.57 -7.95
N ILE A 204 -7.46 -18.78 -8.02
CA ILE A 204 -6.70 -18.57 -9.26
C ILE A 204 -5.98 -19.86 -9.73
N LYS A 205 -5.84 -20.84 -8.85
CA LYS A 205 -5.28 -22.17 -9.18
C LYS A 205 -6.26 -23.03 -9.99
N ASP A 206 -7.55 -22.70 -9.99
CA ASP A 206 -8.60 -23.43 -10.70
C ASP A 206 -8.80 -22.82 -12.11
N LYS A 207 -8.18 -23.44 -13.11
CA LYS A 207 -8.20 -22.94 -14.50
C LYS A 207 -9.60 -22.97 -15.10
N GLU A 208 -10.34 -24.07 -14.92
CA GLU A 208 -11.68 -24.23 -15.47
C GLU A 208 -12.63 -23.18 -14.90
N ARG A 209 -12.58 -22.99 -13.57
CA ARG A 209 -13.40 -21.97 -12.90
C ARG A 209 -13.07 -20.55 -13.36
N LEU A 210 -11.79 -20.25 -13.61
CA LEU A 210 -11.38 -18.96 -14.15
C LEU A 210 -11.94 -18.76 -15.56
N LEU A 211 -11.86 -19.76 -16.44
CA LEU A 211 -12.41 -19.66 -17.80
C LEU A 211 -13.92 -19.37 -17.77
N GLU A 212 -14.70 -20.10 -16.95
CA GLU A 212 -16.13 -19.82 -16.78
C GLU A 212 -16.41 -18.36 -16.37
N VAL A 213 -15.59 -17.82 -15.46
CA VAL A 213 -15.73 -16.44 -14.98
C VAL A 213 -15.41 -15.46 -16.11
N PHE A 214 -14.33 -15.69 -16.84
CA PHE A 214 -13.92 -14.81 -17.94
C PHE A 214 -14.93 -14.85 -19.09
N GLU A 215 -15.43 -16.03 -19.46
CA GLU A 215 -16.48 -16.21 -20.46
C GLU A 215 -17.78 -15.51 -20.07
N LYS A 216 -18.20 -15.64 -18.80
CA LYS A 216 -19.43 -15.03 -18.27
C LYS A 216 -19.35 -13.50 -18.22
N TYR A 217 -18.23 -12.95 -17.78
CA TYR A 217 -18.11 -11.53 -17.47
C TYR A 217 -17.46 -10.70 -18.58
N GLN A 218 -16.66 -11.32 -19.45
CA GLN A 218 -15.96 -10.69 -20.58
C GLN A 218 -15.21 -9.41 -20.15
N PRO A 219 -14.19 -9.50 -19.28
CA PRO A 219 -13.49 -8.33 -18.78
C PRO A 219 -12.68 -7.61 -19.88
N ASP A 220 -12.74 -6.28 -19.91
CA ASP A 220 -11.89 -5.47 -20.79
C ASP A 220 -10.48 -5.33 -20.22
N ILE A 221 -10.36 -5.22 -18.90
CA ILE A 221 -9.10 -4.97 -18.19
C ILE A 221 -9.05 -5.85 -16.95
N VAL A 222 -7.90 -6.52 -16.76
CA VAL A 222 -7.62 -7.37 -15.60
C VAL A 222 -6.48 -6.77 -14.78
N TYR A 223 -6.71 -6.60 -13.48
CA TYR A 223 -5.68 -6.30 -12.49
C TYR A 223 -5.41 -7.56 -11.65
N HIS A 224 -4.20 -8.10 -11.75
CA HIS A 224 -3.81 -9.27 -11.00
C HIS A 224 -3.01 -8.91 -9.75
N ALA A 225 -3.67 -8.93 -8.59
CA ALA A 225 -3.08 -8.63 -7.28
C ALA A 225 -3.15 -9.81 -6.28
N ALA A 226 -3.60 -10.99 -6.72
CA ALA A 226 -3.61 -12.19 -5.89
C ALA A 226 -2.21 -12.83 -5.85
N ALA A 227 -1.61 -12.91 -4.66
CA ALA A 227 -0.32 -13.56 -4.44
C ALA A 227 -0.11 -13.88 -2.94
N HIS A 228 0.73 -14.86 -2.65
CA HIS A 228 1.34 -15.00 -1.33
C HIS A 228 2.58 -14.10 -1.24
N LYS A 229 2.64 -13.26 -0.21
CA LYS A 229 3.68 -12.22 -0.07
C LYS A 229 4.61 -12.37 1.15
N HIS A 230 4.28 -13.25 2.10
CA HIS A 230 5.01 -13.34 3.36
C HIS A 230 6.26 -14.18 3.19
N VAL A 231 7.43 -13.55 3.11
CA VAL A 231 8.72 -14.23 2.89
C VAL A 231 8.92 -15.41 3.86
N PRO A 232 8.83 -15.25 5.19
CA PRO A 232 9.07 -16.38 6.10
C PRO A 232 8.10 -17.55 5.90
N LEU A 233 6.83 -17.26 5.63
CA LEU A 233 5.84 -18.32 5.37
C LEU A 233 6.13 -19.05 4.06
N MET A 234 6.60 -18.34 3.03
CA MET A 234 6.86 -18.94 1.72
C MET A 234 8.19 -19.69 1.68
N GLU A 235 9.16 -19.36 2.55
CA GLU A 235 10.35 -20.19 2.75
C GLU A 235 10.00 -21.59 3.29
N GLU A 236 8.96 -21.68 4.12
CA GLU A 236 8.47 -22.94 4.72
C GLU A 236 7.40 -23.64 3.88
N ASN A 237 6.80 -22.96 2.89
CA ASN A 237 5.68 -23.46 2.10
C ASN A 237 5.94 -23.23 0.60
N ILE A 238 7.04 -23.79 0.10
CA ILE A 238 7.55 -23.51 -1.25
C ILE A 238 6.55 -23.96 -2.31
N ARG A 239 5.96 -25.13 -2.11
CA ARG A 239 4.94 -25.66 -3.01
C ARG A 239 3.73 -24.75 -3.15
N GLU A 240 3.23 -24.18 -2.06
CA GLU A 240 2.10 -23.25 -2.12
C GLU A 240 2.50 -21.91 -2.73
N ALA A 241 3.73 -21.45 -2.52
CA ALA A 241 4.28 -20.29 -3.23
C ALA A 241 4.27 -20.51 -4.75
N ILE A 242 4.73 -21.68 -5.21
CA ILE A 242 4.73 -22.06 -6.64
C ILE A 242 3.30 -22.14 -7.18
N LYS A 243 2.42 -22.92 -6.56
CA LYS A 243 1.04 -23.07 -7.04
C LYS A 243 0.31 -21.72 -7.11
N ASN A 244 0.40 -20.90 -6.06
CA ASN A 244 -0.35 -19.66 -6.02
C ASN A 244 0.27 -18.56 -6.90
N ASN A 245 1.58 -18.33 -6.80
CA ASN A 245 2.21 -17.21 -7.49
C ASN A 245 2.57 -17.53 -8.94
N ILE A 246 2.94 -18.78 -9.27
CA ILE A 246 3.33 -19.18 -10.64
C ILE A 246 2.11 -19.71 -11.39
N LEU A 247 1.57 -20.87 -10.99
CA LEU A 247 0.43 -21.50 -11.67
C LEU A 247 -0.81 -20.59 -11.66
N GLY A 248 -1.12 -19.96 -10.52
CA GLY A 248 -2.22 -19.01 -10.43
C GLY A 248 -2.09 -17.80 -11.37
N THR A 249 -0.88 -17.25 -11.52
CA THR A 249 -0.62 -16.17 -12.49
C THR A 249 -0.75 -16.67 -13.92
N LYS A 250 -0.23 -17.87 -14.22
CA LYS A 250 -0.35 -18.50 -15.54
C LYS A 250 -1.81 -18.65 -15.95
N ASN A 251 -2.64 -19.24 -15.08
CA ASN A 251 -4.04 -19.50 -15.36
C ASN A 251 -4.83 -18.22 -15.68
N ILE A 252 -4.67 -17.17 -14.86
CA ILE A 252 -5.40 -15.92 -15.08
C ILE A 252 -4.89 -15.17 -16.32
N ALA A 253 -3.60 -15.25 -16.62
CA ALA A 253 -3.04 -14.64 -17.82
C ALA A 253 -3.48 -15.39 -19.09
N GLU A 254 -3.57 -16.72 -19.05
CA GLU A 254 -4.14 -17.55 -20.12
C GLU A 254 -5.62 -17.26 -20.34
N ALA A 255 -6.44 -17.27 -19.29
CA ALA A 255 -7.85 -16.93 -19.40
C ALA A 255 -8.07 -15.53 -19.98
N SER A 256 -7.17 -14.58 -19.68
CA SER A 256 -7.22 -13.23 -20.23
C SER A 256 -6.95 -13.21 -21.74
N GLU A 257 -5.96 -13.96 -22.20
CA GLU A 257 -5.62 -14.07 -23.61
C GLU A 257 -6.69 -14.83 -24.40
N GLU A 258 -7.15 -15.97 -23.88
CA GLU A 258 -8.16 -16.84 -24.50
C GLU A 258 -9.50 -16.13 -24.70
N THR A 259 -9.85 -15.18 -23.82
CA THR A 259 -11.12 -14.42 -23.88
C THR A 259 -10.96 -13.00 -24.43
N GLY A 260 -9.77 -12.63 -24.94
CA GLY A 260 -9.56 -11.36 -25.62
C GLY A 260 -9.60 -10.12 -24.70
N VAL A 261 -9.15 -10.25 -23.46
CA VAL A 261 -8.95 -9.12 -22.54
C VAL A 261 -8.02 -8.11 -23.21
N LYS A 262 -8.36 -6.81 -23.16
CA LYS A 262 -7.56 -5.78 -23.85
C LYS A 262 -6.27 -5.46 -23.10
N LYS A 263 -6.32 -5.40 -21.77
CA LYS A 263 -5.15 -5.10 -20.93
C LYS A 263 -5.09 -5.99 -19.68
N PHE A 264 -3.93 -6.56 -19.43
CA PHE A 264 -3.61 -7.32 -18.23
C PHE A 264 -2.45 -6.66 -17.48
N ILE A 265 -2.68 -6.35 -16.20
CA ILE A 265 -1.72 -5.67 -15.33
C ILE A 265 -1.36 -6.59 -14.17
N LEU A 266 -0.11 -7.04 -14.11
CA LEU A 266 0.42 -7.78 -12.96
C LEU A 266 0.93 -6.82 -11.89
N VAL A 267 0.40 -6.93 -10.67
CA VAL A 267 1.00 -6.29 -9.49
C VAL A 267 2.20 -7.12 -9.03
N SER A 268 3.38 -6.51 -9.03
CA SER A 268 4.65 -7.12 -8.64
C SER A 268 5.37 -6.29 -7.56
N THR A 269 6.60 -6.66 -7.24
CA THR A 269 7.37 -6.15 -6.09
C THR A 269 8.84 -5.99 -6.44
N ASP A 270 9.52 -5.06 -5.78
CA ASP A 270 10.98 -4.93 -5.78
C ASP A 270 11.75 -6.25 -5.49
N LYS A 271 11.16 -7.16 -4.72
CA LYS A 271 11.76 -8.46 -4.36
C LYS A 271 11.96 -9.43 -5.54
N THR A 272 11.47 -9.08 -6.74
CA THR A 272 11.76 -9.83 -7.97
C THR A 272 13.12 -9.49 -8.56
N VAL A 273 13.72 -8.36 -8.15
CA VAL A 273 15.05 -7.92 -8.58
C VAL A 273 16.12 -8.68 -7.78
N HIS A 274 16.95 -9.49 -8.45
CA HIS A 274 17.93 -10.40 -7.82
C HIS A 274 17.32 -11.22 -6.65
N PRO A 275 16.28 -12.04 -6.89
CA PRO A 275 15.45 -12.59 -5.84
C PRO A 275 16.23 -13.60 -4.97
N THR A 276 16.27 -13.38 -3.66
CA THR A 276 16.93 -14.25 -2.68
C THR A 276 15.96 -15.16 -1.91
N SER A 277 14.66 -14.87 -1.97
CA SER A 277 13.61 -15.61 -1.27
C SER A 277 12.72 -16.38 -2.24
N VAL A 278 12.10 -17.45 -1.76
CA VAL A 278 11.08 -18.22 -2.50
C VAL A 278 9.95 -17.34 -3.00
N MET A 279 9.49 -16.39 -2.17
CA MET A 279 8.46 -15.43 -2.56
C MET A 279 8.92 -14.54 -3.72
N GLY A 280 10.13 -13.98 -3.64
CA GLY A 280 10.70 -13.16 -4.71
C GLY A 280 10.92 -13.96 -6.00
N MET A 281 11.46 -15.17 -5.90
CA MET A 281 11.72 -16.06 -7.03
C MET A 281 10.42 -16.45 -7.76
N THR A 282 9.40 -16.88 -7.01
CA THR A 282 8.10 -17.24 -7.61
C THR A 282 7.41 -16.04 -8.27
N LYS A 283 7.54 -14.83 -7.70
CA LYS A 283 7.03 -13.60 -8.35
C LYS A 283 7.84 -13.19 -9.57
N LYS A 284 9.16 -13.41 -9.61
CA LYS A 284 9.98 -13.18 -10.81
C LYS A 284 9.57 -14.10 -11.96
N ILE A 285 9.31 -15.38 -11.68
CA ILE A 285 8.78 -16.32 -12.69
C ILE A 285 7.39 -15.87 -13.15
N ALA A 286 6.54 -15.40 -12.24
CA ALA A 286 5.23 -14.84 -12.60
C ALA A 286 5.35 -13.64 -13.55
N GLU A 287 6.33 -12.76 -13.35
CA GLU A 287 6.63 -11.69 -14.31
C GLU A 287 7.05 -12.25 -15.66
N TRP A 288 7.96 -13.23 -15.70
CA TRP A 288 8.40 -13.85 -16.97
C TRP A 288 7.23 -14.50 -17.73
N ILE A 289 6.31 -15.17 -17.04
CA ILE A 289 5.10 -15.75 -17.66
C ILE A 289 4.27 -14.65 -18.34
N VAL A 290 4.00 -13.55 -17.62
CA VAL A 290 3.20 -12.43 -18.13
C VAL A 290 3.90 -11.74 -19.29
N GLN A 291 5.21 -11.53 -19.19
CA GLN A 291 6.01 -10.89 -20.24
C GLN A 291 6.11 -11.78 -21.50
N ALA A 292 6.26 -13.10 -21.33
CA ALA A 292 6.34 -14.05 -22.44
C ALA A 292 5.07 -14.12 -23.30
N LYS A 293 3.91 -13.76 -22.72
CA LYS A 293 2.64 -13.68 -23.45
C LYS A 293 2.52 -12.45 -24.35
N ASN A 294 3.35 -11.43 -24.14
CA ASN A 294 3.33 -10.21 -24.94
C ASN A 294 4.02 -10.41 -26.30
N THR A 295 3.45 -11.30 -27.11
CA THR A 295 3.90 -11.62 -28.48
C THR A 295 3.16 -10.78 -29.51
N ASP A 296 3.70 -10.68 -30.73
CA ASP A 296 3.06 -9.94 -31.84
C ASP A 296 1.67 -10.49 -32.23
N PHE A 297 1.34 -11.71 -31.81
CA PHE A 297 0.06 -12.37 -32.09
C PHE A 297 -0.98 -12.18 -30.97
N SER A 298 -0.58 -11.71 -29.80
CA SER A 298 -1.51 -11.55 -28.68
C SER A 298 -2.32 -10.27 -28.83
N SER A 299 -3.64 -10.38 -28.73
CA SER A 299 -4.52 -9.21 -28.70
C SER A 299 -4.55 -8.52 -27.33
N THR A 300 -4.03 -9.21 -26.30
CA THR A 300 -3.96 -8.71 -24.92
C THR A 300 -2.64 -7.99 -24.67
N ILE A 301 -2.72 -6.75 -24.21
CA ILE A 301 -1.55 -6.00 -23.75
C ILE A 301 -1.18 -6.45 -22.34
N PHE A 302 -0.05 -7.12 -22.18
CA PHE A 302 0.48 -7.54 -20.88
C PHE A 302 1.51 -6.53 -20.36
N SER A 303 1.37 -6.16 -19.09
CA SER A 303 2.36 -5.30 -18.42
C SER A 303 2.50 -5.64 -16.95
N VAL A 304 3.64 -5.27 -16.38
CA VAL A 304 3.99 -5.52 -14.98
C VAL A 304 4.22 -4.19 -14.28
N VAL A 305 3.77 -4.06 -13.03
CA VAL A 305 4.06 -2.89 -12.18
C VAL A 305 4.79 -3.34 -10.92
N ARG A 306 6.04 -2.91 -10.76
CA ARG A 306 6.88 -3.17 -9.57
C ARG A 306 6.89 -1.96 -8.65
N PHE A 307 6.79 -2.21 -7.35
CA PHE A 307 7.01 -1.23 -6.30
C PHE A 307 7.51 -1.88 -5.02
N GLY A 308 8.00 -1.06 -4.10
CA GLY A 308 8.52 -1.51 -2.83
C GLY A 308 7.45 -1.80 -1.78
N ASN A 309 7.79 -1.58 -0.52
CA ASN A 309 6.87 -1.83 0.58
C ASN A 309 5.75 -0.79 0.59
N VAL A 310 4.58 -1.24 1.06
CA VAL A 310 3.42 -0.38 1.20
C VAL A 310 3.02 -0.28 2.67
N LEU A 311 2.95 0.95 3.17
CA LEU A 311 2.66 1.25 4.57
C LEU A 311 1.28 0.74 5.00
N GLY A 312 1.21 0.20 6.21
CA GLY A 312 -0.04 -0.27 6.80
C GLY A 312 -0.66 -1.46 6.07
N SER A 313 0.02 -2.08 5.11
CA SER A 313 -0.53 -3.24 4.40
C SER A 313 -0.72 -4.42 5.36
N ARG A 314 -1.75 -5.24 5.11
CA ARG A 314 -2.13 -6.37 5.97
C ARG A 314 -0.92 -7.28 6.21
N GLY A 315 -0.66 -7.60 7.47
CA GLY A 315 0.45 -8.46 7.90
C GLY A 315 1.86 -7.89 7.66
N SER A 316 2.01 -6.58 7.41
CA SER A 316 3.34 -5.96 7.31
C SER A 316 3.93 -5.62 8.68
N ALA A 317 5.21 -5.22 8.68
CA ALA A 317 5.95 -4.89 9.90
C ALA A 317 5.37 -3.67 10.63
N ILE A 318 4.86 -2.66 9.90
CA ILE A 318 4.38 -1.41 10.50
C ILE A 318 3.18 -1.63 11.45
N PRO A 319 2.11 -2.35 11.07
CA PRO A 319 1.06 -2.73 12.02
C PRO A 319 1.55 -3.56 13.21
N LEU A 320 2.57 -4.41 13.02
CA LEU A 320 3.16 -5.19 14.11
C LEU A 320 3.88 -4.29 15.10
N PHE A 321 4.72 -3.36 14.62
CA PHE A 321 5.40 -2.38 15.46
C PHE A 321 4.41 -1.50 16.20
N TRP A 322 3.36 -1.03 15.52
CA TRP A 322 2.29 -0.25 16.17
C TRP A 322 1.63 -1.04 17.31
N LYS A 323 1.35 -2.33 17.07
CA LYS A 323 0.82 -3.23 18.10
C LYS A 323 1.81 -3.35 19.27
N GLN A 324 3.08 -3.62 19.01
CA GLN A 324 4.11 -3.71 20.06
C GLN A 324 4.19 -2.41 20.87
N ILE A 325 4.19 -1.26 20.20
CA ILE A 325 4.25 0.07 20.84
C ILE A 325 3.04 0.30 21.75
N THR A 326 1.84 0.13 21.21
CA THR A 326 0.59 0.40 21.95
C THR A 326 0.33 -0.56 23.12
N TYR A 327 0.89 -1.77 23.08
CA TYR A 327 0.82 -2.72 24.20
C TYR A 327 2.03 -2.66 25.13
N GLY A 328 2.97 -1.70 24.94
CA GLY A 328 4.18 -1.60 25.75
C GLY A 328 5.10 -2.83 25.65
N GLN A 329 5.04 -3.55 24.53
CA GLN A 329 5.88 -4.70 24.26
C GLN A 329 7.22 -4.28 23.68
N GLU A 330 8.23 -5.13 23.87
CA GLU A 330 9.52 -4.99 23.19
C GLU A 330 9.33 -4.99 21.66
N ILE A 331 10.01 -4.06 21.00
CA ILE A 331 9.97 -3.92 19.55
C ILE A 331 11.08 -4.78 18.95
N THR A 332 10.71 -5.61 17.98
CA THR A 332 11.64 -6.56 17.35
C THR A 332 11.96 -6.13 15.92
N ILE A 333 13.19 -5.66 15.69
CA ILE A 333 13.69 -5.31 14.36
C ILE A 333 14.66 -6.40 13.91
N THR A 334 14.67 -6.75 12.64
CA THR A 334 15.57 -7.80 12.12
C THR A 334 17.04 -7.34 12.11
N HIS A 335 17.32 -6.13 11.61
CA HIS A 335 18.68 -5.59 11.54
C HIS A 335 18.69 -4.06 11.65
N PRO A 336 19.67 -3.44 12.36
CA PRO A 336 19.74 -1.99 12.54
C PRO A 336 19.85 -1.20 11.22
N GLU A 337 20.62 -1.72 10.26
CA GLU A 337 20.83 -1.12 8.95
C GLU A 337 19.79 -1.56 7.89
N MET A 338 18.69 -2.19 8.29
CA MET A 338 17.67 -2.60 7.33
C MET A 338 16.95 -1.38 6.75
N GLU A 339 16.91 -1.27 5.42
CA GLU A 339 16.25 -0.18 4.71
C GLU A 339 15.18 -0.70 3.76
N ARG A 340 14.07 0.04 3.64
CA ARG A 340 13.00 -0.28 2.71
C ARG A 340 12.48 0.98 2.04
N TYR A 341 12.10 0.82 0.78
CA TYR A 341 11.30 1.80 0.05
C TYR A 341 9.86 1.72 0.52
N PHE A 342 9.23 2.87 0.76
CA PHE A 342 7.86 2.93 1.22
C PHE A 342 7.00 3.86 0.36
N MET A 343 5.75 3.46 0.22
CA MET A 343 4.68 4.20 -0.42
C MET A 343 3.37 3.91 0.32
N THR A 344 2.36 4.77 0.18
CA THR A 344 1.04 4.50 0.77
C THR A 344 0.22 3.56 -0.11
N ILE A 345 -0.76 2.85 0.49
CA ILE A 345 -1.67 1.96 -0.26
C ILE A 345 -2.43 2.74 -1.36
N PRO A 346 -3.00 3.94 -1.07
CA PRO A 346 -3.66 4.73 -2.09
C PRO A 346 -2.71 5.13 -3.22
N GLU A 347 -1.51 5.61 -2.91
CA GLU A 347 -0.54 6.06 -3.91
C GLU A 347 -0.10 4.91 -4.83
N ALA A 348 0.29 3.76 -4.27
CA ALA A 348 0.71 2.60 -5.06
C ALA A 348 -0.42 2.13 -6.00
N SER A 349 -1.66 2.11 -5.52
CA SER A 349 -2.81 1.68 -6.31
C SER A 349 -3.15 2.67 -7.43
N GLN A 350 -2.99 3.99 -7.18
CA GLN A 350 -3.19 5.02 -8.21
C GLN A 350 -2.18 4.87 -9.34
N LEU A 351 -0.91 4.64 -8.98
CA LEU A 351 0.16 4.47 -9.95
C LEU A 351 0.04 3.15 -10.73
N VAL A 352 -0.46 2.08 -10.13
CA VAL A 352 -0.82 0.84 -10.85
C VAL A 352 -1.93 1.10 -11.88
N ILE A 353 -2.96 1.87 -11.51
CA ILE A 353 -4.05 2.25 -12.42
C ILE A 353 -3.52 3.15 -13.55
N GLU A 354 -2.67 4.12 -13.25
CA GLU A 354 -2.05 4.99 -14.25
C GLU A 354 -1.14 4.21 -15.21
N ALA A 355 -0.36 3.24 -14.71
CA ALA A 355 0.43 2.35 -15.56
C ALA A 355 -0.45 1.59 -16.57
N SER A 356 -1.64 1.13 -16.17
CA SER A 356 -2.58 0.46 -17.10
C SER A 356 -3.03 1.37 -18.24
N PHE A 357 -3.17 2.66 -17.97
CA PHE A 357 -3.53 3.64 -18.99
C PHE A 357 -2.38 3.83 -19.99
N LEU A 358 -1.13 3.84 -19.49
CA LEU A 358 0.08 4.06 -20.27
C LEU A 358 0.61 2.82 -21.01
N ALA A 359 0.25 1.60 -20.60
CA ALA A 359 0.77 0.35 -21.14
C ALA A 359 0.43 0.13 -22.63
N ASN A 360 1.42 -0.25 -23.44
CA ASN A 360 1.29 -0.59 -24.86
C ASN A 360 1.78 -1.99 -25.21
N GLY A 361 2.36 -2.73 -24.26
CA GLY A 361 2.78 -4.12 -24.40
C GLY A 361 4.22 -4.34 -23.93
N GLY A 362 4.39 -5.30 -23.01
CA GLY A 362 5.68 -5.82 -22.58
C GLY A 362 6.45 -4.89 -21.64
N GLU A 363 5.82 -3.80 -21.18
CA GLU A 363 6.49 -2.89 -20.26
C GLU A 363 6.54 -3.44 -18.83
N ILE A 364 7.63 -3.11 -18.16
CA ILE A 364 7.76 -3.16 -16.71
C ILE A 364 7.80 -1.73 -16.21
N PHE A 365 6.75 -1.33 -15.52
CA PHE A 365 6.65 -0.05 -14.83
C PHE A 365 7.22 -0.21 -13.42
N VAL A 366 8.32 0.48 -13.12
CA VAL A 366 8.86 0.58 -11.76
C VAL A 366 8.46 1.93 -11.18
N LEU A 367 7.74 1.92 -10.07
CA LEU A 367 7.28 3.15 -9.45
C LEU A 367 8.44 3.95 -8.84
N LYS A 368 8.40 5.29 -8.95
CA LYS A 368 9.34 6.14 -8.23
C LYS A 368 9.05 6.13 -6.74
N MET A 369 9.86 5.36 -6.00
CA MET A 369 9.67 5.12 -4.57
C MET A 369 10.24 6.21 -3.66
N GLY A 370 11.01 7.17 -4.21
CA GLY A 370 11.76 8.12 -3.40
C GLY A 370 12.93 7.44 -2.69
N GLU A 371 13.46 8.09 -1.65
CA GLU A 371 14.61 7.58 -0.90
C GLU A 371 14.21 6.42 0.03
N PRO A 372 15.05 5.38 0.15
CA PRO A 372 14.81 4.31 1.10
C PRO A 372 14.90 4.85 2.54
N GLN A 373 14.17 4.20 3.46
CA GLN A 373 14.12 4.60 4.87
C GLN A 373 14.61 3.43 5.75
N LYS A 374 15.45 3.72 6.74
CA LYS A 374 15.83 2.74 7.76
C LYS A 374 14.62 2.34 8.59
N ILE A 375 14.43 1.04 8.79
CA ILE A 375 13.32 0.51 9.59
C ILE A 375 13.39 1.05 11.03
N THR A 376 14.61 1.15 11.58
CA THR A 376 14.86 1.74 12.90
C THR A 376 14.31 3.17 13.01
N ASP A 377 14.51 4.00 11.99
CA ASP A 377 14.02 5.39 12.00
C ASP A 377 12.51 5.46 11.85
N VAL A 378 11.93 4.59 11.01
CA VAL A 378 10.46 4.47 10.90
C VAL A 378 9.85 4.03 12.23
N VAL A 379 10.47 3.07 12.94
CA VAL A 379 10.03 2.64 14.28
C VAL A 379 10.12 3.78 15.29
N LYS A 380 11.21 4.55 15.32
CA LYS A 380 11.34 5.72 16.20
C LYS A 380 10.25 6.76 15.92
N LYS A 381 9.96 7.04 14.64
CA LYS A 381 8.83 7.90 14.24
C LYS A 381 7.49 7.33 14.74
N LEU A 382 7.26 6.01 14.65
CA LEU A 382 6.06 5.36 15.18
C LEU A 382 5.93 5.48 16.70
N ILE A 383 7.03 5.33 17.45
CA ILE A 383 7.03 5.46 18.92
C ILE A 383 6.63 6.90 19.31
N ARG A 384 7.23 7.89 18.64
CA ARG A 384 6.86 9.31 18.81
C ARG A 384 5.40 9.58 18.47
N LEU A 385 4.90 9.00 17.37
CA LEU A 385 3.49 9.10 16.99
C LEU A 385 2.53 8.52 18.04
N ALA A 386 2.98 7.54 18.83
CA ALA A 386 2.21 7.00 19.94
C ALA A 386 2.30 7.86 21.22
N GLY A 387 3.01 9.00 21.19
CA GLY A 387 3.21 9.88 22.34
C GLY A 387 4.29 9.38 23.32
N ILE A 388 5.17 8.48 22.88
CA ILE A 388 6.20 7.86 23.73
C ILE A 388 7.58 8.36 23.27
N GLN A 389 8.51 8.57 24.20
CA GLN A 389 9.92 8.80 23.86
C GLN A 389 10.58 7.49 23.40
N PRO A 390 11.34 7.47 22.27
CA PRO A 390 12.03 6.27 21.81
C PRO A 390 12.88 5.56 22.86
N GLU A 391 13.46 6.29 23.79
CA GLU A 391 14.31 5.79 24.88
C GLU A 391 13.51 4.98 25.91
N ASN A 392 12.20 5.21 26.01
CA ASN A 392 11.30 4.50 26.93
C ASN A 392 10.86 3.12 26.40
N MET A 393 11.28 2.75 25.19
CA MET A 393 10.93 1.47 24.56
C MET A 393 12.18 0.67 24.21
N LYS A 394 12.19 -0.61 24.60
CA LYS A 394 13.28 -1.52 24.25
C LYS A 394 13.14 -1.98 22.80
N ILE A 395 14.18 -1.73 22.00
CA ILE A 395 14.33 -2.25 20.64
C ILE A 395 15.36 -3.39 20.68
N THR A 396 14.96 -4.59 20.25
CA THR A 396 15.85 -5.75 20.13
C THR A 396 16.01 -6.17 18.68
N TYR A 397 17.27 -6.44 18.31
CA TYR A 397 17.63 -6.91 16.99
C TYR A 397 17.63 -8.44 16.94
N THR A 398 16.78 -9.03 16.10
CA THR A 398 16.57 -10.48 16.05
C THR A 398 17.43 -11.20 15.01
N GLY A 399 18.17 -10.47 14.19
CA GLY A 399 18.90 -11.00 13.05
C GLY A 399 18.05 -11.09 11.78
N LEU A 400 18.73 -11.21 10.63
CA LEU A 400 18.10 -11.42 9.33
C LEU A 400 17.47 -12.81 9.25
N ARG A 401 16.26 -12.88 8.70
CA ARG A 401 15.59 -14.15 8.45
C ARG A 401 16.01 -14.73 7.09
N PRO A 402 15.88 -16.05 6.88
CA PRO A 402 16.17 -16.67 5.59
C PRO A 402 15.46 -15.95 4.43
N GLY A 403 16.21 -15.65 3.37
CA GLY A 403 15.71 -15.00 2.16
C GLY A 403 15.55 -13.47 2.25
N GLU A 404 15.68 -12.85 3.42
CA GLU A 404 15.60 -11.40 3.56
C GLU A 404 16.87 -10.69 3.09
N LYS A 405 16.68 -9.51 2.49
CA LYS A 405 17.77 -8.60 2.13
C LYS A 405 17.90 -7.46 3.13
N LEU A 406 19.11 -6.94 3.27
CA LEU A 406 19.34 -5.72 4.04
C LEU A 406 18.73 -4.50 3.34
N GLN A 407 18.98 -4.39 2.03
CA GLN A 407 18.46 -3.37 1.13
C GLN A 407 17.81 -4.04 -0.09
N GLU A 408 16.71 -3.48 -0.56
CA GLU A 408 16.06 -3.91 -1.80
C GLU A 408 16.59 -3.07 -2.97
N SER A 409 16.57 -3.64 -4.17
CA SER A 409 16.93 -2.94 -5.42
C SER A 409 15.67 -2.72 -6.25
N LEU A 410 15.59 -1.59 -6.95
CA LEU A 410 14.45 -1.29 -7.83
C LEU A 410 14.64 -1.81 -9.27
N PHE A 411 15.89 -2.06 -9.68
CA PHE A 411 16.27 -2.44 -11.04
C PHE A 411 17.33 -3.52 -11.06
N GLU A 412 17.29 -4.37 -12.08
CA GLU A 412 18.44 -5.20 -12.46
C GLU A 412 19.41 -4.38 -13.32
N GLU A 413 20.72 -4.70 -13.26
CA GLU A 413 21.75 -3.98 -14.02
C GLU A 413 21.43 -3.93 -15.53
N GLN A 414 20.90 -5.03 -16.08
CA GLN A 414 20.53 -5.13 -17.50
C GLN A 414 19.34 -4.25 -17.86
N GLU A 415 18.38 -4.08 -16.93
CA GLU A 415 17.19 -3.25 -17.14
C GLU A 415 17.55 -1.76 -17.14
N GLN A 416 18.53 -1.33 -16.32
CA GLN A 416 18.91 0.08 -16.14
C GLN A 416 19.26 0.78 -17.46
N THR A 417 19.90 0.08 -18.39
CA THR A 417 20.33 0.67 -19.68
C THR A 417 19.18 1.00 -20.63
N GLN A 418 17.99 0.45 -20.39
CA GLN A 418 16.80 0.59 -21.25
C GLN A 418 15.66 1.36 -20.57
N LEU A 419 15.89 1.89 -19.36
CA LEU A 419 14.85 2.60 -18.63
C LEU A 419 14.57 3.96 -19.25
N VAL A 420 13.31 4.18 -19.58
CA VAL A 420 12.79 5.51 -19.91
C VAL A 420 12.18 6.10 -18.65
N GLU A 421 12.73 7.22 -18.21
CA GLU A 421 12.15 7.98 -17.10
C GLU A 421 10.89 8.72 -17.56
N LYS A 422 9.81 8.55 -16.80
CA LYS A 422 8.55 9.32 -16.88
C LYS A 422 8.28 9.91 -15.51
N ASP A 423 7.31 10.83 -15.39
CA ASP A 423 6.99 11.53 -14.13
C ASP A 423 7.02 10.62 -12.89
N ASN A 424 6.21 9.54 -12.90
CA ASN A 424 6.01 8.66 -11.75
C ASN A 424 6.66 7.27 -11.91
N PHE A 425 7.27 7.00 -13.06
CA PHE A 425 7.70 5.67 -13.45
C PHE A 425 9.10 5.69 -14.05
N TYR A 426 9.82 4.60 -13.85
CA TYR A 426 10.82 4.16 -14.79
C TYR A 426 10.19 3.02 -15.61
N VAL A 427 10.29 3.08 -16.93
CA VAL A 427 9.68 2.10 -17.83
C VAL A 427 10.78 1.33 -18.54
N GLY A 428 10.82 0.03 -18.34
CA GLY A 428 11.77 -0.88 -19.00
C GLY A 428 11.06 -2.05 -19.68
N LYS A 429 11.87 -2.95 -20.22
CA LYS A 429 11.45 -4.27 -20.70
C LYS A 429 12.33 -5.33 -20.02
N ALA A 430 11.73 -6.45 -19.63
CA ALA A 430 12.51 -7.56 -19.07
C ALA A 430 13.23 -8.33 -20.19
N SER A 431 14.41 -8.84 -19.85
CA SER A 431 14.95 -10.01 -20.54
C SER A 431 14.15 -11.25 -20.12
N ILE A 432 13.59 -11.95 -21.09
CA ILE A 432 12.75 -13.13 -20.87
C ILE A 432 13.61 -14.37 -21.16
N PRO A 433 13.76 -15.30 -20.20
CA PRO A 433 14.54 -16.50 -20.43
C PRO A 433 13.82 -17.45 -21.40
N THR A 434 14.58 -18.12 -22.26
CA THR A 434 14.04 -19.09 -23.23
C THR A 434 13.28 -20.24 -22.56
N ASP A 435 13.73 -20.61 -21.37
CA ASP A 435 13.21 -21.72 -20.57
C ASP A 435 11.76 -21.48 -20.13
N ILE A 436 11.27 -20.23 -20.16
CA ILE A 436 9.87 -19.91 -19.86
C ILE A 436 8.89 -20.61 -20.81
N LYS A 437 9.35 -20.99 -22.02
CA LYS A 437 8.55 -21.76 -22.98
C LYS A 437 8.21 -23.17 -22.47
N GLN A 438 9.00 -23.70 -21.54
CA GLN A 438 8.82 -25.01 -20.91
C GLN A 438 8.22 -24.89 -19.49
N ILE A 439 7.55 -23.77 -19.19
CA ILE A 439 7.04 -23.53 -17.84
C ILE A 439 6.03 -24.59 -17.37
N ASP A 440 5.24 -25.16 -18.27
CA ASP A 440 4.30 -26.24 -17.93
C ASP A 440 5.04 -27.51 -17.47
N GLU A 441 6.02 -27.96 -18.25
CA GLU A 441 6.86 -29.11 -17.88
C GLU A 441 7.60 -28.85 -16.56
N TRP A 442 8.06 -27.61 -16.35
CA TRP A 442 8.69 -27.20 -15.10
C TRP A 442 7.72 -27.27 -13.92
N ILE A 443 6.49 -26.77 -14.08
CA ILE A 443 5.44 -26.83 -13.04
C ILE A 443 5.12 -28.29 -12.72
N ASP A 444 4.90 -29.15 -13.72
CA ASP A 444 4.57 -30.55 -13.51
C ASP A 444 5.67 -31.29 -12.76
N LYS A 445 6.93 -31.08 -13.17
CA LYS A 445 8.08 -31.65 -12.46
C LYS A 445 8.19 -31.14 -11.03
N SER A 446 7.91 -29.86 -10.79
CA SER A 446 7.95 -29.25 -9.45
C SER A 446 7.00 -29.95 -8.46
N GLN A 447 5.89 -30.50 -8.95
CA GLN A 447 4.92 -31.21 -8.11
C GLN A 447 5.46 -32.54 -7.56
N LEU A 448 6.42 -33.15 -8.26
CA LEU A 448 6.99 -34.46 -7.90
C LEU A 448 8.18 -34.37 -6.93
N LEU A 449 8.70 -33.17 -6.67
CA LEU A 449 9.88 -32.96 -5.83
C LEU A 449 9.50 -32.80 -4.35
N ASP A 450 10.39 -33.21 -3.44
CA ASP A 450 10.33 -32.82 -2.03
C ASP A 450 10.72 -31.34 -1.83
N GLU A 451 10.42 -30.75 -0.67
CA GLU A 451 10.63 -29.31 -0.41
C GLU A 451 12.10 -28.87 -0.58
N ILE A 452 13.07 -29.71 -0.20
CA ILE A 452 14.50 -29.38 -0.33
C ILE A 452 14.88 -29.30 -1.80
N LYS A 453 14.58 -30.35 -2.58
CA LYS A 453 14.85 -30.38 -4.01
C LYS A 453 14.06 -29.31 -4.76
N LEU A 454 12.84 -29.00 -4.31
CA LEU A 454 11.99 -27.97 -4.89
C LEU A 454 12.62 -26.58 -4.77
N LYS A 455 13.22 -26.26 -3.61
CA LYS A 455 13.96 -25.01 -3.41
C LYS A 455 15.13 -24.87 -4.36
N ASP A 456 15.93 -25.94 -4.49
CA ASP A 456 17.08 -25.95 -5.39
C ASP A 456 16.66 -25.89 -6.86
N TYR A 457 15.58 -26.57 -7.22
CA TYR A 457 15.00 -26.53 -8.57
C TYR A 457 14.51 -25.12 -8.94
N LEU A 458 13.86 -24.42 -8.00
CA LEU A 458 13.46 -23.03 -8.14
C LEU A 458 14.65 -22.09 -8.32
N LYS A 459 15.70 -22.25 -7.50
CA LYS A 459 16.93 -21.45 -7.62
C LYS A 459 17.63 -21.68 -8.95
N GLN A 460 17.72 -22.94 -9.40
CA GLN A 460 18.32 -23.28 -10.68
C GLN A 460 17.58 -22.58 -11.82
N PHE A 461 16.24 -22.63 -11.84
CA PHE A 461 15.44 -21.97 -12.87
C PHE A 461 15.68 -20.45 -12.91
N ILE A 462 15.75 -19.80 -11.74
CA ILE A 462 16.07 -18.38 -11.65
C ILE A 462 17.47 -18.08 -12.18
N ASN A 463 18.49 -18.81 -11.72
CA ASN A 463 19.88 -18.55 -12.09
C ASN A 463 20.15 -18.79 -13.58
N HIS A 464 19.54 -19.83 -14.15
CA HIS A 464 19.56 -20.06 -15.59
C HIS A 464 18.89 -18.91 -16.33
N GLY A 465 17.75 -18.43 -15.83
CA GLY A 465 16.97 -17.39 -16.49
C GLY A 465 17.58 -15.98 -16.40
N THR A 466 18.32 -15.66 -15.34
CA THR A 466 19.01 -14.37 -15.18
C THR A 466 20.41 -14.35 -15.78
N GLY A 467 20.94 -15.50 -16.22
CA GLY A 467 22.32 -15.62 -16.69
C GLY A 467 23.38 -15.59 -15.58
N GLU A 468 22.97 -15.62 -14.31
CA GLU A 468 23.87 -15.71 -13.16
C GLU A 468 24.41 -17.14 -13.00
N ARG A 469 25.38 -17.55 -13.83
CA ARG A 469 26.21 -18.74 -13.53
C ARG A 469 27.20 -18.39 -12.43
N LYS A 470 26.82 -18.52 -11.15
CA LYS A 470 27.78 -18.53 -10.03
C LYS A 470 27.88 -19.90 -9.38
N ASN A 471 29.11 -20.42 -9.37
CA ASN A 471 29.55 -21.57 -8.60
C ASN A 471 29.16 -21.38 -7.14
N TYR A 472 28.14 -22.10 -6.66
CA TYR A 472 27.95 -22.27 -5.23
C TYR A 472 29.07 -23.19 -4.75
N VAL A 473 30.13 -22.58 -4.22
CA VAL A 473 31.04 -23.28 -3.32
C VAL A 473 30.18 -23.78 -2.17
N ARG A 474 30.08 -25.11 -2.05
CA ARG A 474 29.56 -25.79 -0.87
C ARG A 474 30.38 -25.31 0.32
N ASN A 475 29.73 -24.65 1.29
CA ASN A 475 30.18 -24.64 2.67
C ASN A 475 29.20 -25.46 3.49
#